data_AF-A0A2W4RE79-F1
#
_entry.id   AF-A0A2W4RE79-F1
#
_cell.length_a   1.000
_cell.length_b   1.000
_cell.length_c   1.000
_cell.angle_alpha   90.00
_cell.angle_beta   90.00
_cell.angle_gamma   90.00
#
_symmetry.space_group_name_H-M   'P 1'
#
loop_
_entity.id
_entity.type
_entity.pdbx_description
1 polymer ?
#
loop_
_entity_poly.entity_id
_entity_poly.type
_entity_poly.pdbx_seq_one_letter_code
_entity_poly.pdbx_strand_id
1 'polypeptide(L)'
;MSKIPVDVICIGFQQTPQIERVVTYLNSNQQTFTFILLRNSRFIEYSPQNDEYFTTEEIYTLMDMCFKDLSGFHHLAIGLVEHRLDGKKYGNLFGSMQTNENDGLTGKAICTSFGMQYILQSIPIEIYYIFELISFSIRFIVGYGMIHDRERVFIS
;
A
#
# COMPACT_ATOMS: atom_id res chain seq x y z
N MET A 1 11.59 23.41 2.00
CA MET A 1 12.00 22.08 2.47
C MET A 1 11.79 21.08 1.33
N SER A 2 12.67 20.09 1.15
CA SER A 2 12.45 19.03 0.17
C SER A 2 11.32 18.12 0.65
N LYS A 3 10.36 17.82 -0.22
CA LYS A 3 9.26 16.88 0.06
C LYS A 3 9.81 15.45 0.17
N ILE A 4 9.21 14.62 1.02
CA ILE A 4 9.58 13.21 1.20
C ILE A 4 8.93 12.37 0.09
N PRO A 5 9.71 11.70 -0.77
CA PRO A 5 9.17 10.87 -1.83
C PRO A 5 8.55 9.57 -1.30
N VAL A 6 7.39 9.20 -1.85
CA VAL A 6 6.68 7.94 -1.56
C VAL A 6 6.24 7.34 -2.90
N ASP A 7 6.72 6.14 -3.18
CA ASP A 7 6.40 5.42 -4.41
C ASP A 7 5.04 4.71 -4.28
N VAL A 8 4.12 4.99 -5.20
CA VAL A 8 2.80 4.37 -5.29
C VAL A 8 2.81 3.37 -6.42
N ILE A 9 2.46 2.12 -6.14
CA ILE A 9 2.58 1.01 -7.08
C ILE A 9 1.22 0.36 -7.24
N CYS A 10 0.75 0.23 -8.47
CA CYS A 10 -0.49 -0.47 -8.77
C CYS A 10 -0.19 -1.89 -9.22
N ILE A 11 -0.69 -2.87 -8.48
CA ILE A 11 -0.42 -4.30 -8.72
C ILE A 11 -1.71 -4.99 -9.17
N GLY A 12 -1.66 -5.60 -10.35
CA GLY A 12 -2.82 -6.21 -11.00
C GLY A 12 -3.86 -5.21 -11.54
N PHE A 13 -3.55 -3.91 -11.60
CA PHE A 13 -4.45 -2.91 -12.16
C PHE A 13 -4.32 -2.82 -13.67
N GLN A 14 -5.40 -3.07 -14.40
CA GLN A 14 -5.44 -2.80 -15.84
C GLN A 14 -5.54 -1.31 -16.17
N GLN A 15 -6.19 -0.52 -15.31
CA GLN A 15 -6.37 0.92 -15.46
C GLN A 15 -6.26 1.63 -14.11
N THR A 16 -5.65 2.81 -14.10
CA THR A 16 -5.35 3.55 -12.86
C THR A 16 -5.87 5.01 -12.81
N PRO A 17 -6.95 5.42 -13.52
CA PRO A 17 -7.33 6.84 -13.62
C PRO A 17 -7.77 7.45 -12.27
N GLN A 18 -8.35 6.67 -11.36
CA GLN A 18 -8.68 7.12 -10.01
C GLN A 18 -7.40 7.43 -9.22
N ILE A 19 -6.41 6.55 -9.28
CA ILE A 19 -5.16 6.65 -8.53
C ILE A 19 -4.31 7.81 -9.06
N GLU A 20 -4.26 8.01 -10.37
CA GLU A 20 -3.58 9.17 -10.99
C GLU A 20 -4.16 10.51 -10.54
N ARG A 21 -5.50 10.60 -10.48
CA ARG A 21 -6.20 11.80 -9.97
C ARG A 21 -5.88 12.03 -8.50
N VAL A 22 -5.85 10.98 -7.68
CA VAL A 22 -5.49 11.04 -6.26
C VAL A 22 -4.05 11.52 -6.06
N VAL A 23 -3.09 10.93 -6.77
CA VAL A 23 -1.67 11.33 -6.71
C VAL A 23 -1.51 12.80 -7.12
N THR A 24 -2.16 13.22 -8.21
CA THR A 24 -2.15 14.62 -8.67
C THR A 24 -2.73 15.57 -7.63
N TYR A 25 -3.88 15.19 -7.05
CA TYR A 25 -4.54 15.95 -5.99
C TYR A 25 -3.64 16.10 -4.76
N LEU A 26 -3.09 15.00 -4.25
CA LEU A 26 -2.23 15.00 -3.07
C LEU A 26 -0.97 15.85 -3.30
N ASN A 27 -0.30 15.70 -4.44
CA ASN A 27 0.92 16.46 -4.73
C ASN A 27 0.67 17.97 -4.83
N SER A 28 -0.55 18.38 -5.19
CA SER A 28 -0.97 19.78 -5.30
C SER A 28 -1.44 20.39 -3.98
N ASN A 29 -1.94 19.59 -3.04
CA ASN A 29 -2.64 20.07 -1.83
C ASN A 29 -1.86 19.91 -0.52
N GLN A 30 -0.69 19.28 -0.53
CA GLN A 30 0.20 19.21 0.64
C GLN A 30 1.68 19.44 0.29
N GLN A 31 2.48 19.72 1.33
CA GLN A 31 3.89 20.11 1.18
C GLN A 31 4.88 19.14 1.84
N THR A 32 4.41 18.04 2.41
CA THR A 32 5.22 17.08 3.17
C THR A 32 5.73 15.95 2.29
N PHE A 33 4.87 15.35 1.49
CA PHE A 33 5.15 14.16 0.68
C PHE A 33 5.12 14.47 -0.82
N THR A 34 5.87 13.71 -1.61
CA THR A 34 5.72 13.63 -3.07
C THR A 34 5.34 12.20 -3.41
N PHE A 35 4.12 11.99 -3.88
CA PHE A 35 3.65 10.69 -4.33
C PHE A 35 4.05 10.47 -5.79
N ILE A 36 4.73 9.36 -6.07
CA ILE A 36 5.24 9.03 -7.40
C ILE A 36 4.56 7.76 -7.86
N LEU A 37 3.72 7.84 -8.90
CA LEU A 37 3.09 6.64 -9.45
C LEU A 37 4.11 5.87 -10.30
N LEU A 38 4.55 4.71 -9.82
CA LEU A 38 5.45 3.84 -10.55
C LEU A 38 4.69 2.92 -11.50
N ARG A 39 5.03 3.01 -12.78
CA ARG A 39 4.50 2.13 -13.83
C ARG A 39 5.57 1.14 -14.24
N ASN A 40 5.49 -0.08 -13.72
CA ASN A 40 6.32 -1.19 -14.15
C ASN A 40 5.40 -2.32 -14.63
N SER A 41 5.67 -2.86 -15.82
CA SER A 41 4.86 -3.93 -16.41
C SER A 41 4.79 -5.16 -15.50
N ARG A 42 5.85 -5.46 -14.73
CA ARG A 42 5.87 -6.58 -13.79
C ARG A 42 4.84 -6.45 -12.66
N PHE A 43 4.47 -5.23 -12.26
CA PHE A 43 3.41 -5.01 -11.28
C PHE A 43 2.02 -5.05 -11.94
N ILE A 44 1.90 -4.46 -13.13
CA ILE A 44 0.63 -4.36 -13.86
C ILE A 44 0.16 -5.74 -14.34
N GLU A 45 1.08 -6.52 -14.91
CA GLU A 45 0.84 -7.85 -15.47
C GLU A 45 0.91 -8.95 -14.39
N TYR A 46 1.14 -8.56 -13.13
CA TYR A 46 1.21 -9.52 -12.04
C TYR A 46 -0.10 -10.26 -11.90
N SER A 47 -0.03 -11.58 -12.00
CA SER A 47 -1.15 -12.49 -11.74
C SER A 47 -0.82 -13.33 -10.52
N PRO A 48 -1.75 -13.48 -9.57
CA PRO A 48 -1.49 -14.26 -8.36
C PRO A 48 -1.26 -15.73 -8.69
N GLN A 49 -0.62 -16.44 -7.76
CA GLN A 49 -0.66 -17.91 -7.78
C GLN A 49 -2.07 -18.46 -7.46
N ASN A 50 -2.88 -17.69 -6.74
CA ASN A 50 -4.27 -18.01 -6.41
C ASN A 50 -5.22 -16.93 -6.94
N ASP A 51 -6.13 -17.32 -7.85
CA ASP A 51 -7.06 -16.39 -8.49
C ASP A 51 -8.02 -15.68 -7.51
N GLU A 52 -8.19 -16.19 -6.28
CA GLU A 52 -9.10 -15.64 -5.29
C GLU A 52 -8.50 -14.52 -4.42
N TYR A 53 -7.18 -14.53 -4.16
CA TYR A 53 -6.54 -13.57 -3.26
C TYR A 53 -5.02 -13.43 -3.51
N PHE A 54 -4.49 -12.26 -3.14
CA PHE A 54 -3.05 -12.04 -2.97
C PHE A 54 -2.63 -12.29 -1.53
N THR A 55 -1.45 -12.87 -1.34
CA THR A 55 -0.84 -12.87 -0.01
C THR A 55 0.06 -11.65 0.18
N THR A 56 0.07 -11.09 1.39
CA THR A 56 0.98 -9.99 1.73
C THR A 56 2.46 -10.33 1.45
N GLU A 57 2.88 -11.57 1.72
CA GLU A 57 4.24 -12.06 1.50
C GLU A 57 4.62 -12.10 0.02
N GLU A 58 3.74 -12.62 -0.82
CA GLU A 58 3.89 -12.66 -2.28
C GLU A 58 4.06 -11.25 -2.84
N ILE A 59 3.23 -10.31 -2.41
CA ILE A 59 3.29 -8.93 -2.89
C ILE A 59 4.57 -8.22 -2.42
N TYR A 60 4.97 -8.38 -1.16
CA TYR A 60 6.22 -7.78 -0.70
C TYR A 60 7.43 -8.37 -1.42
N THR A 61 7.42 -9.68 -1.71
CA THR A 61 8.47 -10.34 -2.50
C THR A 61 8.55 -9.76 -3.90
N LEU A 62 7.41 -9.56 -4.56
CA LEU A 62 7.32 -8.92 -5.88
C LEU A 62 7.91 -7.50 -5.85
N MET A 63 7.56 -6.70 -4.83
CA MET A 63 8.10 -5.35 -4.64
C MET A 63 9.63 -5.39 -4.48
N ASP A 64 10.15 -6.27 -3.63
CA ASP A 64 11.58 -6.43 -3.39
C ASP A 64 12.35 -6.83 -4.65
N MET A 65 11.79 -7.75 -5.45
CA MET A 65 12.38 -8.14 -6.73
C MET A 65 12.44 -6.97 -7.71
N CYS A 66 11.36 -6.18 -7.81
CA CYS A 66 11.32 -5.05 -8.73
C CYS A 66 12.24 -3.90 -8.30
N PHE A 67 12.37 -3.62 -6.99
CA PHE A 67 13.22 -2.53 -6.52
C PHE A 67 14.72 -2.82 -6.63
N LYS A 68 15.13 -4.09 -6.57
CA LYS A 68 16.53 -4.47 -6.85
C LYS A 68 16.99 -4.04 -8.25
N ASP A 69 16.07 -4.02 -9.20
CA ASP A 69 16.35 -3.71 -10.61
C ASP A 69 16.22 -2.20 -10.93
N LEU A 70 15.72 -1.38 -10.01
CA LEU A 70 15.44 0.04 -10.24
C LEU A 70 16.46 0.92 -9.52
N SER A 71 17.29 1.63 -10.29
CA SER A 71 18.21 2.64 -9.74
C SER A 71 17.44 3.90 -9.29
N GLY A 72 17.74 4.39 -8.07
CA GLY A 72 17.13 5.61 -7.53
C GLY A 72 15.79 5.43 -6.81
N PHE A 73 15.43 4.19 -6.46
CA PHE A 73 14.22 3.90 -5.68
C PHE A 73 14.30 4.43 -4.24
N HIS A 74 13.17 4.92 -3.69
CA HIS A 74 13.11 5.49 -2.35
C HIS A 74 12.66 4.43 -1.33
N HIS A 75 13.09 4.54 -0.07
CA HIS A 75 12.74 3.52 0.93
C HIS A 75 11.24 3.39 1.24
N LEU A 76 10.40 4.35 0.82
CA LEU A 76 8.97 4.40 1.14
C LEU A 76 8.11 4.01 -0.07
N ALA A 77 7.35 2.93 0.08
CA ALA A 77 6.56 2.34 -0.99
C ALA A 77 5.17 1.90 -0.50
N ILE A 78 4.14 2.20 -1.29
CA ILE A 78 2.76 1.77 -1.03
C ILE A 78 2.23 1.03 -2.26
N GLY A 79 2.00 -0.28 -2.11
CA GLY A 79 1.35 -1.11 -3.12
C GLY A 79 -0.16 -1.08 -2.98
N LEU A 80 -0.85 -0.67 -4.03
CA LEU A 80 -2.29 -0.79 -4.17
C LEU A 80 -2.58 -2.08 -4.93
N VAL A 81 -3.49 -2.91 -4.42
CA VAL A 81 -3.97 -4.13 -5.08
C VAL A 81 -5.50 -4.08 -5.30
N GLU A 82 -6.00 -4.68 -6.39
CA GLU A 82 -7.45 -4.76 -6.68
C GLU A 82 -8.06 -6.13 -6.29
N HIS A 83 -7.27 -7.03 -5.70
CA HIS A 83 -7.74 -8.33 -5.21
C HIS A 83 -7.81 -8.38 -3.70
N ARG A 84 -8.58 -9.34 -3.17
CA ARG A 84 -8.59 -9.65 -1.74
C ARG A 84 -7.15 -9.87 -1.27
N LEU A 85 -6.82 -9.31 -0.11
CA LEU A 85 -5.48 -9.41 0.47
C LEU A 85 -5.52 -10.26 1.74
N ASP A 86 -4.70 -11.29 1.81
CA ASP A 86 -4.60 -12.18 2.96
C ASP A 86 -3.19 -12.11 3.57
N GLY A 87 -3.13 -12.00 4.90
CA GLY A 87 -1.90 -12.03 5.68
C GLY A 87 -1.57 -13.42 6.21
N LYS A 88 -0.37 -13.56 6.78
CA LYS A 88 0.10 -14.83 7.38
C LYS A 88 -0.76 -15.31 8.56
N LYS A 89 -1.31 -14.37 9.35
CA LYS A 89 -2.13 -14.66 10.54
C LYS A 89 -3.62 -14.39 10.33
N TYR A 90 -3.97 -13.44 9.47
CA TYR A 90 -5.33 -12.94 9.29
C TYR A 90 -5.68 -12.89 7.80
N GLY A 91 -6.87 -13.37 7.43
CA GLY A 91 -7.41 -13.19 6.07
C GLY A 91 -8.20 -11.89 5.93
N ASN A 92 -8.41 -11.45 4.69
CA ASN A 92 -9.22 -10.30 4.30
C ASN A 92 -8.77 -8.97 4.94
N LEU A 93 -7.48 -8.68 4.78
CA LEU A 93 -6.86 -7.43 5.20
C LEU A 93 -7.24 -6.29 4.26
N PHE A 94 -7.52 -5.12 4.82
CA PHE A 94 -7.61 -3.87 4.05
C PHE A 94 -6.24 -3.29 3.72
N GLY A 95 -5.26 -3.56 4.58
CA GLY A 95 -3.86 -3.22 4.33
C GLY A 95 -2.91 -3.80 5.36
N SER A 96 -1.62 -3.73 5.03
CA SER A 96 -0.53 -4.29 5.81
C SER A 96 0.71 -3.41 5.65
N MET A 97 1.51 -3.30 6.71
CA MET A 97 2.85 -2.70 6.65
C MET A 97 3.88 -3.80 6.88
N GLN A 98 4.95 -3.81 6.09
CA GLN A 98 6.01 -4.79 6.23
C GLN A 98 6.92 -4.39 7.40
N THR A 99 7.17 -5.35 8.29
CA THR A 99 8.16 -5.26 9.36
C THR A 99 9.38 -6.13 9.06
N ASN A 100 10.53 -5.76 9.61
CA ASN A 100 11.73 -6.58 9.64
C ASN A 100 11.71 -7.54 10.84
N GLU A 101 12.77 -8.34 10.99
CA GLU A 101 12.91 -9.34 12.06
C GLU A 101 12.87 -8.75 13.49
N ASN A 102 13.08 -7.45 13.64
CA ASN A 102 13.04 -6.72 14.91
C ASN A 102 11.75 -5.90 15.08
N ASP A 103 10.68 -6.24 14.36
CA ASP A 103 9.40 -5.52 14.32
C ASP A 103 9.49 -4.05 13.85
N GLY A 104 10.61 -3.65 13.26
CA GLY A 104 10.80 -2.32 12.68
C GLY A 104 10.18 -2.22 11.30
N LEU A 105 9.49 -1.10 11.00
CA LEU A 105 8.91 -0.85 9.69
C LEU A 105 9.99 -0.78 8.59
N THR A 106 9.78 -1.48 7.48
CA THR A 106 10.74 -1.48 6.35
C THR A 106 10.54 -0.33 5.37
N GLY A 107 9.47 0.47 5.55
CA GLY A 107 9.05 1.50 4.60
C GLY A 107 8.12 0.99 3.49
N LYS A 108 7.71 -0.28 3.52
CA LYS A 108 6.73 -0.82 2.56
C LYS A 108 5.37 -1.04 3.22
N ALA A 109 4.33 -0.64 2.52
CA ALA A 109 2.95 -0.92 2.87
C ALA A 109 2.19 -1.40 1.64
N ILE A 110 1.09 -2.09 1.87
CA ILE A 110 0.15 -2.50 0.84
C ILE A 110 -1.27 -2.31 1.35
N CYS A 111 -2.19 -1.94 0.47
CA CYS A 111 -3.61 -1.96 0.76
C CYS A 111 -4.41 -2.42 -0.45
N THR A 112 -5.61 -2.92 -0.18
CA THR A 112 -6.53 -3.39 -1.21
C THR A 112 -7.71 -2.44 -1.35
N SER A 113 -8.17 -2.25 -2.59
CA SER A 113 -9.48 -1.66 -2.89
C SER A 113 -10.58 -2.70 -3.00
N PHE A 114 -10.25 -3.99 -2.98
CA PHE A 114 -11.21 -5.08 -3.06
C PHE A 114 -12.23 -4.98 -1.91
N GLY A 115 -13.51 -5.07 -2.26
CA GLY A 115 -14.60 -5.00 -1.30
C GLY A 115 -14.89 -3.59 -0.76
N MET A 116 -14.00 -2.61 -0.95
CA MET A 116 -14.14 -1.28 -0.37
C MET A 116 -15.35 -0.51 -0.90
N GLN A 117 -15.73 -0.72 -2.17
CA GLN A 117 -16.93 -0.11 -2.73
C GLN A 117 -18.22 -0.50 -1.98
N TYR A 118 -18.29 -1.71 -1.43
CA TYR A 118 -19.45 -2.15 -0.64
C TYR A 118 -19.48 -1.52 0.75
N ILE A 119 -18.30 -1.22 1.30
CA ILE A 119 -18.14 -0.62 2.62
C ILE A 119 -18.39 0.89 2.55
N LEU A 120 -17.81 1.55 1.56
CA LEU A 120 -17.86 3.00 1.37
C LEU A 120 -19.17 3.49 0.76
N GLN A 121 -19.87 2.61 0.03
CA GLN A 121 -21.15 2.89 -0.61
C GLN A 121 -21.09 4.13 -1.52
N SER A 122 -21.61 5.27 -1.04
CA SER A 122 -21.67 6.53 -1.79
C SER A 122 -20.38 7.35 -1.74
N ILE A 123 -19.42 6.97 -0.88
CA ILE A 123 -18.14 7.68 -0.77
C ILE A 123 -17.24 7.25 -1.94
N PRO A 124 -16.71 8.19 -2.74
CA PRO A 124 -15.80 7.85 -3.84
C PRO A 124 -14.55 7.12 -3.35
N ILE A 125 -14.12 6.09 -4.09
CA ILE A 125 -12.94 5.28 -3.74
C ILE A 125 -11.65 6.12 -3.68
N GLU A 126 -11.60 7.25 -4.39
CA GLU A 126 -10.52 8.22 -4.32
C GLU A 126 -10.29 8.74 -2.90
N ILE A 127 -11.34 8.90 -2.10
CA ILE A 127 -11.23 9.32 -0.69
C ILE A 127 -10.51 8.26 0.13
N TYR A 128 -10.78 6.99 -0.14
CA TYR A 128 -10.08 5.87 0.50
C TYR A 128 -8.61 5.85 0.12
N TYR A 129 -8.28 6.00 -1.17
CA TYR A 129 -6.88 6.08 -1.60
C TYR A 129 -6.15 7.28 -0.97
N ILE A 130 -6.80 8.45 -0.90
CA ILE A 130 -6.26 9.64 -0.22
C ILE A 130 -5.93 9.32 1.24
N PHE A 131 -6.88 8.71 1.95
CA PHE A 131 -6.71 8.32 3.35
C PHE A 131 -5.54 7.35 3.54
N GLU A 132 -5.50 6.25 2.78
CA GLU A 132 -4.47 5.22 2.92
C GLU A 132 -3.08 5.75 2.57
N LEU A 133 -2.94 6.50 1.47
CA LEU A 133 -1.66 7.06 1.05
C LEU A 133 -1.09 8.03 2.10
N ILE A 134 -1.91 8.91 2.68
CA ILE A 134 -1.48 9.80 3.75
C ILE A 134 -1.17 9.00 5.03
N SER A 135 -2.07 8.09 5.42
CA SER A 135 -1.97 7.29 6.64
C SER A 135 -0.67 6.50 6.66
N PHE A 136 -0.36 5.70 5.65
CA PHE A 136 0.89 4.94 5.59
C PHE A 136 2.12 5.84 5.55
N SER A 137 2.08 6.93 4.78
CA SER A 137 3.21 7.86 4.69
C SER A 137 3.56 8.46 6.05
N ILE A 138 2.56 8.86 6.84
CA ILE A 138 2.78 9.36 8.21
C ILE A 138 3.38 8.25 9.09
N ARG A 139 2.86 7.02 9.01
CA ARG A 139 3.33 5.89 9.82
C ARG A 139 4.78 5.53 9.52
N PHE A 140 5.22 5.63 8.27
CA PHE A 140 6.62 5.45 7.92
C PHE A 140 7.54 6.44 8.63
N ILE A 141 7.12 7.70 8.78
CA ILE A 141 7.91 8.75 9.44
C ILE A 141 7.91 8.59 10.96
N VAL A 142 6.74 8.31 11.54
CA VAL A 142 6.60 8.18 13.00
C VAL A 142 7.31 6.92 13.51
N GLY A 143 7.48 5.90 12.67
CA GLY A 143 8.12 4.63 13.05
C GLY A 143 7.26 3.78 14.01
N TYR A 144 6.01 4.18 14.27
CA TYR A 144 5.06 3.50 15.16
C TYR A 144 3.61 3.63 14.67
N GLY A 145 2.83 2.56 14.86
CA GLY A 145 1.34 2.54 14.87
C GLY A 145 0.68 2.43 13.47
N MET A 146 -0.47 1.80 13.26
CA MET A 146 -1.36 1.03 14.13
C MET A 146 -1.29 -0.45 13.74
N ILE A 147 -0.67 -1.26 14.59
CA ILE A 147 -0.65 -2.71 14.47
C ILE A 147 -2.04 -3.20 14.93
N HIS A 148 -2.91 -3.57 13.98
CA HIS A 148 -4.11 -4.38 14.28
C HIS A 148 -3.75 -5.80 14.77
N ASP A 149 -2.46 -6.14 14.76
CA ASP A 149 -1.82 -7.36 15.26
C ASP A 149 -1.56 -7.37 16.78
N ARG A 150 -2.02 -6.36 17.56
CA ARG A 150 -2.04 -6.51 19.01
C ARG A 150 -3.22 -7.41 19.37
N GLU A 151 -2.91 -8.61 19.87
CA GLU A 151 -3.89 -9.50 20.50
C GLU A 151 -4.81 -8.66 21.39
N ARG A 152 -6.14 -8.87 21.27
CA ARG A 152 -7.04 -8.39 22.32
C ARG A 152 -6.59 -9.06 23.60
N VAL A 153 -5.86 -8.33 24.44
CA VAL A 153 -5.59 -8.76 25.81
C VAL A 153 -6.96 -8.79 26.49
N PHE A 154 -7.54 -9.99 26.59
CA PHE A 154 -8.66 -10.21 27.49
C PHE A 154 -8.07 -10.06 28.90
N ILE A 155 -8.32 -8.91 29.52
CA ILE A 155 -8.15 -8.75 30.95
C ILE A 155 -9.21 -9.67 31.58
N SER A 156 -8.74 -10.75 32.20
CA SER A 156 -9.54 -11.64 33.03
C SER A 156 -9.74 -11.04 34.41
#